data_AF-A0A5Q4BB70-F1
#
_entry.id   AF-A0A5Q4BB70-F1
#
_cell.length_a   1.000
_cell.length_b   1.000
_cell.length_c   1.000
_cell.angle_alpha   90.00
_cell.angle_beta   90.00
_cell.angle_gamma   90.00
#
_symmetry.space_group_name_H-M   'P 1'
#
loop_
_entity.id
_entity.type
_entity.pdbx_description
1 polymer ?
#
loop_
_entity_poly.entity_id
_entity_poly.type
_entity_poly.pdbx_seq_one_letter_code
_entity_poly.pdbx_strand_id
1 'polypeptide(L)'
;GKSWPALVAMSLRNELRQATDNPELVAASYHWQDWYKYIQQGTDAVNGANPDVLIYLSGLNYDTTVAPVFRGTALTPGNGTFSRADFDGYADKLVLEIHNYEGSIGSCASLRYNLYNRGFQAMNATDPATADVFPVALTEFGFNMNDATYQGVYSTCLAEYLPEARASFFIWVLVGSYYTRQGTQDFDESWGLLNVDWSAWRNPAYVEEQLKPMVAGVIG
;
A
#
# COMPACT_ATOMS: atom_id res chain seq x y z
N GLY A 1 14.06 -5.94 -17.60
CA GLY A 1 12.74 -5.33 -17.40
C GLY A 1 12.10 -4.93 -18.70
N LYS A 2 12.65 -3.98 -19.47
CA LYS A 2 12.03 -3.41 -20.67
C LYS A 2 11.46 -4.41 -21.70
N SER A 3 12.09 -5.57 -21.87
CA SER A 3 11.62 -6.61 -22.79
C SER A 3 10.57 -7.57 -22.18
N TRP A 4 10.17 -7.36 -20.93
CA TRP A 4 9.21 -8.22 -20.23
C TRP A 4 7.79 -7.71 -20.49
N PRO A 5 6.96 -8.44 -21.24
CA PRO A 5 5.64 -7.95 -21.65
C PRO A 5 4.66 -7.81 -20.48
N ALA A 6 4.92 -8.47 -19.35
CA ALA A 6 4.08 -8.44 -18.15
C ALA A 6 4.60 -7.50 -17.05
N LEU A 7 5.66 -6.73 -17.30
CA LEU A 7 6.17 -5.76 -16.34
C LEU A 7 5.33 -4.48 -16.42
N VAL A 8 4.45 -4.28 -15.44
CA VAL A 8 3.49 -3.17 -15.43
C VAL A 8 3.84 -2.04 -14.47
N ALA A 9 4.58 -2.35 -13.40
CA ALA A 9 4.87 -1.39 -12.34
C ALA A 9 6.20 -1.69 -11.63
N MET A 10 6.74 -0.69 -10.95
CA MET A 10 7.87 -0.83 -10.02
C MET A 10 7.61 -0.04 -8.73
N SER A 11 7.94 -0.63 -7.59
CA SER A 11 8.14 0.06 -6.32
C SER A 11 9.59 -0.12 -5.88
N LEU A 12 10.23 0.93 -5.35
CA LEU A 12 11.63 0.88 -4.92
C LEU A 12 11.80 0.69 -3.42
N ARG A 13 10.74 0.90 -2.65
CA ARG A 13 10.72 0.89 -1.18
C ARG A 13 9.47 0.15 -0.71
N ASN A 14 9.33 0.04 0.61
CA ASN A 14 8.20 -0.66 1.24
C ASN A 14 7.63 0.24 2.33
N GLU A 15 8.25 0.25 3.51
CA GLU A 15 7.70 0.90 4.69
C GLU A 15 8.73 1.84 5.32
N LEU A 16 9.01 2.95 4.64
CA LEU A 16 9.91 3.97 5.18
C LEU A 16 9.37 4.50 6.51
N ARG A 17 10.27 4.71 7.46
CA ARG A 17 9.91 4.97 8.86
C ARG A 17 11.05 5.61 9.63
N GLN A 18 10.67 6.20 10.74
CA GLN A 18 11.59 6.74 11.73
C GLN A 18 12.38 5.61 12.42
N ALA A 19 13.67 5.83 12.64
CA ALA A 19 14.52 4.97 13.47
C ALA A 19 14.21 5.19 14.96
N THR A 20 13.07 4.68 15.43
CA THR A 20 12.56 4.91 16.79
C THR A 20 13.44 4.34 17.90
N ASP A 21 14.34 3.42 17.56
CA ASP A 21 15.37 2.87 18.43
C ASP A 21 16.60 3.77 18.59
N ASN A 22 16.68 4.87 17.83
CA ASN A 22 17.78 5.84 17.90
C ASN A 22 17.28 7.29 17.96
N PRO A 23 16.90 7.79 19.16
CA PRO A 23 16.38 9.14 19.33
C PRO A 23 17.34 10.26 18.89
N GLU A 24 18.65 10.06 19.04
CA GLU A 24 19.67 11.04 18.64
C GLU A 24 19.70 11.20 17.12
N LEU A 25 19.70 10.09 16.38
CA LEU A 25 19.63 10.10 14.91
C LEU A 25 18.34 10.78 14.42
N VAL A 26 17.22 10.47 15.06
CA VAL A 26 15.94 11.10 14.74
C VAL A 26 16.01 12.61 14.91
N ALA A 27 16.46 13.07 16.07
CA ALA A 27 16.54 14.50 16.38
C ALA A 27 17.54 15.22 15.46
N ALA A 28 18.61 14.55 15.05
CA ALA A 28 19.66 15.14 14.23
C ALA A 28 19.31 15.21 12.74
N SER A 29 18.60 14.22 12.19
CA SER A 29 18.51 14.09 10.73
C SER A 29 17.19 13.56 10.16
N TYR A 30 16.20 13.18 10.98
CA TYR A 30 15.00 12.56 10.41
C TYR A 30 13.97 13.62 9.97
N HIS A 31 13.69 13.65 8.66
CA HIS A 31 12.62 14.46 8.10
C HIS A 31 12.10 13.91 6.75
N TRP A 32 10.83 14.16 6.43
CA TRP A 32 10.23 13.59 5.22
C TRP A 32 10.65 14.29 3.91
N GLN A 33 11.42 15.39 3.96
CA GLN A 33 12.07 15.93 2.75
C GLN A 33 13.12 14.96 2.18
N ASP A 34 13.71 14.07 2.99
CA ASP A 34 14.61 13.04 2.48
C ASP A 34 13.86 12.00 1.67
N TRP A 35 12.68 11.58 2.15
CA TRP A 35 11.77 10.74 1.37
C TRP A 35 11.50 11.40 0.02
N TYR A 36 11.14 12.68 0.01
CA TYR A 36 10.81 13.37 -1.23
C TYR A 36 11.98 13.40 -2.22
N LYS A 37 13.17 13.80 -1.73
CA LYS A 37 14.41 13.82 -2.52
C LYS A 37 14.74 12.45 -3.13
N TYR A 38 14.67 11.38 -2.34
CA TYR A 38 15.04 10.05 -2.82
C TYR A 38 13.97 9.39 -3.67
N ILE A 39 12.70 9.76 -3.47
CA ILE A 39 11.61 9.36 -4.37
C ILE A 39 11.82 9.98 -5.75
N GLN A 40 12.13 11.27 -5.84
CA GLN A 40 12.47 11.93 -7.12
C GLN A 40 13.62 11.21 -7.84
N GLN A 41 14.74 10.96 -7.15
CA GLN A 41 15.87 10.24 -7.74
C GLN A 41 15.51 8.83 -8.20
N GLY A 42 14.70 8.12 -7.41
CA GLY A 42 14.25 6.76 -7.72
C GLY A 42 13.32 6.73 -8.93
N THR A 43 12.35 7.63 -8.99
CA THR A 43 11.39 7.71 -10.09
C THR A 43 12.04 8.16 -11.39
N ASP A 44 12.98 9.11 -11.33
CA ASP A 44 13.78 9.52 -12.49
C ASP A 44 14.57 8.34 -13.07
N ALA A 45 15.19 7.54 -12.19
CA ALA A 45 15.94 6.35 -12.61
C ALA A 45 15.02 5.29 -13.23
N VAL A 46 13.85 5.03 -12.64
CA VAL A 46 12.87 4.08 -13.17
C VAL A 46 12.33 4.55 -14.52
N ASN A 47 11.89 5.80 -14.63
CA ASN A 47 11.34 6.35 -15.87
C ASN A 47 12.39 6.39 -16.99
N GLY A 48 13.61 6.86 -16.69
CA GLY A 48 14.71 6.87 -17.66
C GLY A 48 15.07 5.46 -18.15
N ALA A 49 15.02 4.47 -17.25
CA ALA A 49 15.27 3.07 -17.61
C ALA A 49 14.08 2.43 -18.34
N ASN A 50 12.83 2.73 -17.97
CA ASN A 50 11.61 2.24 -18.58
C ASN A 50 10.41 3.20 -18.40
N PRO A 51 10.04 3.99 -19.43
CA PRO A 51 8.94 4.95 -19.31
C PRO A 51 7.55 4.31 -19.38
N ASP A 52 7.46 3.01 -19.72
CA ASP A 52 6.18 2.33 -19.92
C ASP A 52 5.54 1.86 -18.61
N VAL A 53 6.29 1.76 -17.52
CA VAL A 53 5.81 1.22 -16.25
C VAL A 53 5.18 2.30 -15.36
N LEU A 54 4.22 1.89 -14.54
CA LEU A 54 3.78 2.68 -13.39
C LEU A 54 4.86 2.69 -12.31
N ILE A 55 4.92 3.77 -11.53
CA ILE A 55 5.90 3.93 -10.45
C ILE A 55 5.15 4.14 -9.15
N TYR A 56 5.27 3.18 -8.24
CA TYR A 56 4.63 3.22 -6.93
C TYR A 56 5.48 4.06 -5.98
N LEU A 57 4.82 5.00 -5.32
CA LEU A 57 5.39 5.85 -4.29
C LEU A 57 4.95 5.32 -2.94
N SER A 58 5.81 4.51 -2.31
CA SER A 58 5.63 4.10 -0.92
C SER A 58 5.45 5.35 -0.04
N GLY A 59 4.36 5.36 0.71
CA GLY A 59 3.98 6.36 1.66
C GLY A 59 4.87 6.45 2.90
N LEU A 60 4.40 7.29 3.79
CA LEU A 60 5.08 7.73 4.99
C LEU A 60 4.68 6.86 6.17
N ASN A 61 5.60 6.72 7.12
CA ASN A 61 5.35 6.12 8.43
C ASN A 61 4.80 4.69 8.32
N TYR A 62 5.66 3.75 7.93
CA TYR A 62 5.26 2.37 7.68
C TYR A 62 4.20 2.26 6.58
N ASP A 63 4.31 3.13 5.57
CA ASP A 63 3.37 3.18 4.44
C ASP A 63 1.92 3.46 4.86
N THR A 64 1.69 3.99 6.06
CA THR A 64 0.32 4.16 6.58
C THR A 64 -0.38 5.40 6.05
N THR A 65 0.35 6.33 5.41
CA THR A 65 -0.24 7.57 4.88
C THR A 65 0.57 8.20 3.75
N VAL A 66 -0.14 8.72 2.76
CA VAL A 66 0.36 9.60 1.69
C VAL A 66 -0.33 10.97 1.72
N ALA A 67 -1.05 11.27 2.80
CA ALA A 67 -1.86 12.49 2.91
C ALA A 67 -1.14 13.80 2.57
N PRO A 68 0.11 14.05 3.04
CA PRO A 68 0.80 15.28 2.70
C PRO A 68 1.09 15.43 1.19
N VAL A 69 1.21 14.31 0.47
CA VAL A 69 1.53 14.28 -0.97
C VAL A 69 0.37 14.84 -1.77
N PHE A 70 -0.84 14.28 -1.62
CA PHE A 70 -2.00 14.71 -2.40
C PHE A 70 -2.69 15.97 -1.85
N ARG A 71 -2.45 16.34 -0.57
CA ARG A 71 -2.98 17.58 0.01
C ARG A 71 -2.05 18.79 -0.17
N GLY A 72 -0.81 18.58 -0.64
CA GLY A 72 0.18 19.64 -0.75
C GLY A 72 0.51 20.29 0.60
N THR A 73 0.53 19.50 1.68
CA THR A 73 0.88 19.98 3.03
C THR A 73 2.32 19.62 3.39
N ALA A 74 2.82 20.21 4.48
CA ALA A 74 4.19 19.98 4.93
C ALA A 74 4.48 18.50 5.23
N LEU A 75 5.55 18.00 4.64
CA LEU A 75 6.15 16.70 4.92
C LEU A 75 6.78 16.71 6.33
N THR A 76 5.97 16.36 7.34
CA THR A 76 6.31 16.51 8.77
C THR A 76 6.78 15.20 9.42
N PRO A 77 7.91 15.16 10.15
CA PRO A 77 8.77 16.28 10.55
C PRO A 77 9.50 16.87 9.34
N GLY A 78 9.52 18.21 9.29
CA GLY A 78 9.96 18.94 8.11
C GLY A 78 9.01 20.08 7.72
N ASN A 79 9.38 20.79 6.65
CA ASN A 79 8.66 21.94 6.11
C ASN A 79 8.57 21.92 4.57
N GLY A 80 9.19 20.94 3.92
CA GLY A 80 9.07 20.77 2.47
C GLY A 80 7.67 20.30 2.10
N THR A 81 7.26 20.58 0.88
CA THR A 81 5.98 20.16 0.33
C THR A 81 6.24 19.41 -0.96
N PHE A 82 5.49 18.33 -1.18
CA PHE A 82 5.52 17.60 -2.45
C PHE A 82 5.00 18.49 -3.59
N SER A 83 5.66 18.45 -4.74
CA SER A 83 5.24 19.14 -5.95
C SER A 83 5.15 18.13 -7.09
N ARG A 84 3.93 17.89 -7.59
CA ARG A 84 3.74 17.01 -8.75
C ARG A 84 4.49 17.50 -9.99
N ALA A 85 4.69 18.81 -10.12
CA ALA A 85 5.42 19.42 -11.22
C ALA A 85 6.89 19.00 -11.28
N ASP A 86 7.46 18.48 -10.18
CA ASP A 86 8.86 18.05 -10.15
C ASP A 86 9.08 16.70 -10.87
N PHE A 87 8.01 16.06 -11.35
CA PHE A 87 8.03 14.79 -12.09
C PHE A 87 7.59 15.00 -13.55
N ASP A 88 7.98 16.14 -14.13
CA ASP A 88 7.57 16.52 -15.49
C ASP A 88 7.89 15.43 -16.52
N GLY A 89 6.96 15.21 -17.45
CA GLY A 89 7.04 14.15 -18.46
C GLY A 89 6.60 12.75 -18.01
N TYR A 90 6.39 12.49 -16.71
CA TYR A 90 5.90 11.19 -16.24
C TYR A 90 5.03 11.23 -14.97
N ALA A 91 4.58 12.41 -14.55
CA ALA A 91 3.72 12.56 -13.37
C ALA A 91 2.40 11.79 -13.44
N ASP A 92 1.95 11.39 -14.63
CA ASP A 92 0.78 10.52 -14.87
C ASP A 92 1.07 9.02 -14.64
N LYS A 93 2.34 8.64 -14.48
CA LYS A 93 2.79 7.27 -14.16
C LYS A 93 2.86 6.98 -12.66
N LEU A 94 2.71 8.00 -11.82
CA LEU A 94 2.85 7.90 -10.37
C LEU A 94 1.59 7.29 -9.75
N VAL A 95 1.77 6.28 -8.90
CA VAL A 95 0.73 5.64 -8.09
C VAL A 95 1.10 5.81 -6.63
N LEU A 96 0.16 6.27 -5.80
CA LEU A 96 0.40 6.33 -4.36
C LEU A 96 0.12 4.98 -3.73
N GLU A 97 1.01 4.57 -2.83
CA GLU A 97 0.97 3.28 -2.15
C GLU A 97 0.63 3.51 -0.67
N ILE A 98 -0.30 2.72 -0.14
CA ILE A 98 -0.54 2.64 1.30
C ILE A 98 -0.67 1.19 1.76
N HIS A 99 -0.29 0.93 3.02
CA HIS A 99 -0.54 -0.30 3.75
C HIS A 99 -1.58 -0.09 4.85
N ASN A 100 -2.29 -1.16 5.22
CA ASN A 100 -3.21 -1.11 6.34
C ASN A 100 -3.25 -2.45 7.08
N TYR A 101 -3.15 -2.41 8.41
CA TYR A 101 -3.32 -3.57 9.29
C TYR A 101 -4.15 -3.22 10.53
N GLU A 102 -5.21 -2.43 10.35
CA GLU A 102 -6.11 -2.01 11.44
C GLU A 102 -7.11 -3.13 11.83
N GLY A 103 -6.60 -4.35 12.06
CA GLY A 103 -7.40 -5.56 12.30
C GLY A 103 -8.29 -5.51 13.54
N SER A 104 -8.01 -4.62 14.49
CA SER A 104 -8.80 -4.39 15.70
C SER A 104 -9.68 -3.13 15.62
N ILE A 105 -9.89 -2.57 14.42
CA ILE A 105 -10.73 -1.39 14.23
C ILE A 105 -12.18 -1.67 14.66
N GLY A 106 -12.75 -0.75 15.45
CA GLY A 106 -14.06 -0.98 16.07
C GLY A 106 -15.27 -0.83 15.14
N SER A 107 -15.13 -0.17 13.99
CA SER A 107 -16.22 -0.01 13.03
C SER A 107 -15.72 0.19 11.61
N CYS A 108 -16.55 -0.20 10.63
CA CYS A 108 -16.26 0.08 9.22
C CYS A 108 -16.24 1.58 8.93
N ALA A 109 -17.10 2.38 9.57
CA ALA A 109 -17.06 3.84 9.43
C ALA A 109 -15.70 4.44 9.81
N SER A 110 -15.09 3.96 10.91
CA SER A 110 -13.75 4.37 11.33
C SER A 110 -12.67 3.93 10.33
N LEU A 111 -12.75 2.70 9.82
CA LEU A 111 -11.79 2.20 8.83
C LEU A 111 -11.87 3.01 7.54
N ARG A 112 -13.08 3.24 7.02
CA ARG A 112 -13.31 4.04 5.80
C ARG A 112 -12.80 5.47 5.96
N TYR A 113 -13.02 6.07 7.14
CA TYR A 113 -12.47 7.39 7.46
C TYR A 113 -10.93 7.39 7.39
N ASN A 114 -10.27 6.39 7.99
CA ASN A 114 -8.82 6.29 7.97
C ASN A 114 -8.28 6.05 6.55
N LEU A 115 -8.84 5.09 5.82
CA LEU A 115 -8.46 4.78 4.43
C LEU A 115 -8.59 6.00 3.51
N TYR A 116 -9.73 6.71 3.59
CA TYR A 116 -9.94 7.92 2.82
C TYR A 116 -8.92 9.01 3.17
N ASN A 117 -8.80 9.36 4.45
CA ASN A 117 -7.98 10.50 4.87
C ASN A 117 -6.47 10.25 4.77
N ARG A 118 -6.03 8.99 4.76
CA ARG A 118 -4.61 8.61 4.69
C ARG A 118 -4.14 8.33 3.26
N GLY A 119 -5.04 7.97 2.34
CA GLY A 119 -4.65 7.72 0.94
C GLY A 119 -5.76 7.97 -0.07
N PHE A 120 -6.90 7.29 0.08
CA PHE A 120 -7.91 7.20 -0.98
C PHE A 120 -8.60 8.53 -1.35
N GLN A 121 -8.50 9.57 -0.51
CA GLN A 121 -8.88 10.93 -0.88
C GLN A 121 -8.13 11.42 -2.14
N ALA A 122 -6.91 10.96 -2.40
CA ALA A 122 -6.15 11.33 -3.59
C ALA A 122 -6.87 10.99 -4.91
N MET A 123 -7.83 10.05 -4.90
CA MET A 123 -8.64 9.71 -6.09
C MET A 123 -9.90 10.57 -6.22
N ASN A 124 -10.20 11.44 -5.25
CA ASN A 124 -11.36 12.32 -5.28
C ASN A 124 -10.98 13.75 -5.69
N ALA A 125 -11.10 14.03 -6.99
CA ALA A 125 -10.84 15.35 -7.57
C ALA A 125 -11.82 16.46 -7.12
N THR A 126 -12.96 16.10 -6.52
CA THR A 126 -13.97 17.07 -6.07
C THR A 126 -13.81 17.49 -4.61
N ASP A 127 -12.96 16.79 -3.86
CA ASP A 127 -12.63 17.16 -2.49
C ASP A 127 -11.71 18.41 -2.49
N PRO A 128 -12.11 19.52 -1.86
CA PRO A 128 -11.34 20.76 -1.90
C PRO A 128 -9.99 20.67 -1.19
N ALA A 129 -9.76 19.65 -0.36
CA ALA A 129 -8.47 19.39 0.26
C ALA A 129 -7.54 18.51 -0.60
N THR A 130 -8.00 17.99 -1.74
CA THR A 130 -7.17 17.27 -2.71
C THR A 130 -6.52 18.27 -3.68
N ALA A 131 -5.25 18.59 -3.44
CA ALA A 131 -4.47 19.47 -4.29
C ALA A 131 -4.01 18.77 -5.59
N ASP A 132 -3.60 17.51 -5.47
CA ASP A 132 -3.15 16.68 -6.59
C ASP A 132 -3.87 15.32 -6.59
N VAL A 133 -4.36 14.91 -7.76
CA VAL A 133 -5.14 13.67 -7.92
C VAL A 133 -4.26 12.51 -8.37
N PHE A 134 -4.22 11.42 -7.61
CA PHE A 134 -3.43 10.24 -7.94
C PHE A 134 -4.27 8.97 -7.87
N PRO A 135 -3.98 7.95 -8.71
CA PRO A 135 -4.41 6.59 -8.39
C PRO A 135 -3.75 6.13 -7.09
N VAL A 136 -4.49 5.37 -6.27
CA VAL A 136 -4.01 4.83 -4.99
C VAL A 136 -4.18 3.31 -5.00
N ALA A 137 -3.18 2.62 -4.49
CA ALA A 137 -3.23 1.17 -4.28
C ALA A 137 -3.04 0.82 -2.79
N LEU A 138 -3.83 -0.13 -2.29
CA LEU A 138 -3.64 -0.75 -0.98
C LEU A 138 -2.79 -2.01 -1.16
N THR A 139 -1.47 -1.87 -1.10
CA THR A 139 -0.52 -2.93 -1.50
C THR A 139 -0.13 -3.88 -0.39
N GLU A 140 -0.51 -3.59 0.86
CA GLU A 140 -0.50 -4.58 1.92
C GLU A 140 -1.71 -4.43 2.83
N PHE A 141 -2.42 -5.54 2.99
CA PHE A 141 -3.39 -5.79 4.04
C PHE A 141 -3.47 -7.30 4.25
N GLY A 142 -3.91 -7.73 5.43
CA GLY A 142 -4.02 -9.16 5.71
C GLY A 142 -4.49 -9.43 7.13
N PHE A 143 -4.75 -10.71 7.39
CA PHE A 143 -5.20 -11.22 8.67
C PHE A 143 -4.98 -12.73 8.72
N ASN A 144 -5.19 -13.33 9.89
CA ASN A 144 -5.09 -14.77 10.07
C ASN A 144 -6.12 -15.52 9.20
N MET A 145 -5.63 -16.43 8.37
CA MET A 145 -6.44 -17.22 7.43
C MET A 145 -6.87 -18.57 8.04
N ASN A 146 -6.39 -18.95 9.23
CA ASN A 146 -6.72 -20.24 9.84
C ASN A 146 -8.13 -20.30 10.47
N ASP A 147 -8.83 -19.18 10.59
CA ASP A 147 -10.09 -19.10 11.34
C ASP A 147 -11.11 -18.13 10.70
N ALA A 148 -12.15 -17.79 11.47
CA ALA A 148 -13.21 -16.88 11.05
C ALA A 148 -12.83 -15.38 11.16
N THR A 149 -11.55 -15.02 11.32
CA THR A 149 -11.11 -13.60 11.40
C THR A 149 -11.61 -12.79 10.20
N TYR A 150 -11.72 -13.41 9.02
CA TYR A 150 -12.25 -12.77 7.81
C TYR A 150 -13.71 -12.27 7.95
N GLN A 151 -14.48 -12.77 8.92
CA GLN A 151 -15.84 -12.31 9.20
C GLN A 151 -15.86 -11.04 10.06
N GLY A 152 -14.70 -10.62 10.58
CA GLY A 152 -14.56 -9.42 11.39
C GLY A 152 -14.75 -8.13 10.60
N VAL A 153 -14.94 -7.03 11.34
CA VAL A 153 -15.18 -5.67 10.81
C VAL A 153 -14.12 -5.26 9.79
N TYR A 154 -12.86 -5.57 10.07
CA TYR A 154 -11.74 -5.16 9.23
C TYR A 154 -11.82 -5.76 7.81
N SER A 155 -11.89 -7.09 7.71
CA SER A 155 -11.91 -7.80 6.42
C SER A 155 -13.19 -7.53 5.63
N THR A 156 -14.34 -7.61 6.29
CA THR A 156 -15.65 -7.34 5.65
C THR A 156 -15.73 -5.93 5.10
N CYS A 157 -15.24 -4.93 5.86
CA CYS A 157 -15.24 -3.54 5.40
C CYS A 157 -14.29 -3.31 4.22
N LEU A 158 -13.11 -3.95 4.19
CA LEU A 158 -12.21 -3.87 3.03
C LEU A 158 -12.82 -4.51 1.78
N ALA A 159 -13.51 -5.63 1.94
CA ALA A 159 -14.21 -6.32 0.86
C ALA A 159 -15.29 -5.45 0.19
N GLU A 160 -15.89 -4.52 0.93
CA GLU A 160 -16.84 -3.53 0.40
C GLU A 160 -16.14 -2.27 -0.12
N TYR A 161 -15.15 -1.76 0.62
CA TYR A 161 -14.52 -0.47 0.34
C TYR A 161 -13.68 -0.47 -0.93
N LEU A 162 -12.86 -1.51 -1.15
CA LEU A 162 -11.93 -1.54 -2.29
C LEU A 162 -12.66 -1.53 -3.64
N PRO A 163 -13.75 -2.32 -3.85
CA PRO A 163 -14.59 -2.21 -5.03
C PRO A 163 -15.22 -0.82 -5.21
N GLU A 164 -15.75 -0.22 -4.14
CA GLU A 164 -16.38 1.10 -4.21
C GLU A 164 -15.38 2.19 -4.60
N ALA A 165 -14.18 2.15 -4.02
CA ALA A 165 -13.09 3.06 -4.34
C ALA A 165 -12.44 2.76 -5.70
N ARG A 166 -12.75 1.61 -6.33
CA ARG A 166 -12.07 1.07 -7.51
C ARG A 166 -10.55 1.04 -7.33
N ALA A 167 -10.15 0.62 -6.14
CA ALA A 167 -8.77 0.62 -5.68
C ALA A 167 -8.04 -0.64 -6.14
N SER A 168 -6.84 -0.49 -6.69
CA SER A 168 -5.93 -1.64 -6.83
C SER A 168 -5.47 -2.10 -5.45
N PHE A 169 -5.25 -3.41 -5.28
CA PHE A 169 -4.81 -3.95 -4.00
C PHE A 169 -3.90 -5.16 -4.17
N PHE A 170 -3.01 -5.38 -3.20
CA PHE A 170 -2.33 -6.66 -2.99
C PHE A 170 -2.57 -7.12 -1.55
N ILE A 171 -2.86 -8.42 -1.41
CA ILE A 171 -3.08 -9.04 -0.10
C ILE A 171 -1.78 -9.70 0.36
N TRP A 172 -1.43 -9.47 1.63
CA TRP A 172 -0.41 -10.22 2.34
C TRP A 172 -1.04 -11.50 2.88
N VAL A 173 -0.75 -12.68 2.33
CA VAL A 173 0.21 -12.97 1.25
C VAL A 173 -0.20 -14.25 0.50
N LEU A 174 0.20 -14.41 -0.77
CA LEU A 174 -0.13 -15.61 -1.58
C LEU A 174 0.49 -16.93 -1.07
N VAL A 175 1.46 -16.89 -0.16
CA VAL A 175 2.26 -18.09 0.19
C VAL A 175 1.47 -19.12 1.01
N GLY A 176 2.03 -20.33 1.10
CA GLY A 176 1.61 -21.39 2.03
C GLY A 176 2.57 -21.59 3.20
N SER A 177 3.86 -21.71 2.89
CA SER A 177 4.94 -21.84 3.87
C SER A 177 6.20 -21.08 3.42
N TYR A 178 7.16 -20.88 4.32
CA TYR A 178 8.49 -20.37 3.98
C TYR A 178 9.52 -21.49 4.05
N TYR A 179 10.45 -21.54 3.09
CA TYR A 179 11.62 -22.42 3.16
C TYR A 179 12.31 -22.31 4.54
N THR A 180 12.53 -21.07 5.00
CA THR A 180 12.91 -20.76 6.37
C THR A 180 12.34 -19.41 6.80
N ARG A 181 11.84 -19.31 8.04
CA ARG A 181 11.49 -18.02 8.66
C ARG A 181 11.73 -18.08 10.16
N GLN A 182 12.35 -17.03 10.70
CA GLN A 182 12.66 -16.89 12.14
C GLN A 182 13.39 -18.11 12.74
N GLY A 183 14.23 -18.78 11.94
CA GLY A 183 14.98 -19.97 12.38
C GLY A 183 14.22 -21.30 12.26
N THR A 184 12.97 -21.28 11.84
CA THR A 184 12.15 -22.49 11.59
C THR A 184 12.17 -22.83 10.11
N GLN A 185 12.49 -24.08 9.77
CA GLN A 185 12.33 -24.62 8.41
C GLN A 185 10.86 -24.93 8.14
N ASP A 186 10.43 -24.77 6.89
CA ASP A 186 9.04 -25.01 6.46
C ASP A 186 8.02 -24.31 7.38
N PHE A 187 8.26 -23.02 7.65
CA PHE A 187 7.41 -22.26 8.55
C PHE A 187 6.02 -22.10 7.92
N ASP A 188 5.00 -22.64 8.60
CA ASP A 188 3.60 -22.52 8.22
C ASP A 188 3.10 -21.07 8.36
N GLU A 189 2.80 -20.41 7.24
CA GLU A 189 2.34 -19.02 7.21
C GLU A 189 0.82 -18.96 7.43
N SER A 190 0.40 -18.68 8.65
CA SER A 190 -1.01 -18.58 9.01
C SER A 190 -1.75 -17.43 8.33
N TRP A 191 -1.05 -16.42 7.81
CA TRP A 191 -1.63 -15.30 7.06
C TRP A 191 -1.67 -15.58 5.54
N GLY A 192 -1.18 -16.74 5.13
CA GLY A 192 -1.06 -17.14 3.74
C GLY A 192 -2.41 -17.52 3.13
N LEU A 193 -2.66 -17.10 1.89
CA LEU A 193 -3.83 -17.54 1.14
C LEU A 193 -3.81 -19.05 0.86
N LEU A 194 -2.63 -19.63 0.71
CA LEU A 194 -2.45 -21.05 0.47
C LEU A 194 -2.19 -21.80 1.78
N ASN A 195 -2.57 -23.07 1.83
CA ASN A 195 -2.21 -23.97 2.92
C ASN A 195 -0.71 -24.34 2.87
N VAL A 196 -0.20 -24.90 3.96
CA VAL A 196 1.25 -25.14 4.17
C VAL A 196 1.92 -25.92 3.03
N ASP A 197 1.21 -26.86 2.40
CA ASP A 197 1.71 -27.71 1.31
C ASP A 197 1.39 -27.15 -0.09
N TRP A 198 0.85 -25.92 -0.17
CA TRP A 198 0.53 -25.21 -1.40
C TRP A 198 -0.50 -25.92 -2.30
N SER A 199 -1.27 -26.86 -1.75
CA SER A 199 -2.22 -27.68 -2.50
C SER A 199 -3.62 -27.05 -2.63
N ALA A 200 -3.99 -26.13 -1.75
CA ALA A 200 -5.31 -25.52 -1.71
C ALA A 200 -5.32 -24.13 -1.05
N TRP A 201 -6.47 -23.47 -1.10
CA TRP A 201 -6.72 -22.28 -0.28
C TRP A 201 -6.74 -22.65 1.20
N ARG A 202 -6.03 -21.89 2.04
CA ARG A 202 -6.06 -22.04 3.51
C ARG A 202 -7.44 -21.73 4.08
N ASN A 203 -8.09 -20.70 3.53
CA ASN A 203 -9.45 -20.30 3.89
C ASN A 203 -10.35 -20.27 2.65
N PRO A 204 -10.92 -21.41 2.24
CA PRO A 204 -11.81 -21.45 1.08
C PRO A 204 -13.03 -20.54 1.24
N ALA A 205 -13.58 -20.41 2.45
CA ALA A 205 -14.74 -19.56 2.71
C ALA A 205 -14.43 -18.08 2.45
N TYR A 206 -13.32 -17.55 2.99
CA TYR A 206 -12.87 -16.19 2.68
C TYR A 206 -12.66 -15.97 1.17
N VAL A 207 -12.02 -16.92 0.50
CA VAL A 207 -11.72 -16.80 -0.93
C VAL A 207 -13.01 -16.69 -1.76
N GLU A 208 -14.00 -17.54 -1.49
CA GLU A 208 -15.27 -17.55 -2.21
C GLU A 208 -16.19 -16.39 -1.81
N GLU A 209 -16.30 -16.08 -0.53
CA GLU A 209 -17.28 -15.13 0.01
C GLU A 209 -16.82 -13.68 -0.07
N GLN A 210 -15.52 -13.40 -0.05
CA GLN A 210 -14.98 -12.03 0.00
C GLN A 210 -13.94 -11.75 -1.09
N LEU A 211 -12.85 -12.53 -1.18
CA LEU A 211 -11.75 -12.19 -2.08
C LEU A 211 -12.17 -12.19 -3.56
N LYS A 212 -12.84 -13.24 -4.04
CA LYS A 212 -13.32 -13.30 -5.42
C LYS A 212 -14.32 -12.18 -5.76
N PRO A 213 -15.38 -11.93 -4.96
CA PRO A 213 -16.25 -10.78 -5.16
C PRO A 213 -15.50 -9.43 -5.17
N MET A 214 -14.53 -9.27 -4.27
CA MET A 214 -13.71 -8.05 -4.19
C MET A 214 -12.87 -7.84 -5.46
N VAL A 215 -12.21 -8.89 -5.97
CA VAL A 215 -11.48 -8.84 -7.24
C VAL A 215 -12.41 -8.48 -8.39
N ALA A 216 -13.57 -9.13 -8.50
CA ALA A 216 -14.55 -8.85 -9.55
C ALA A 216 -15.06 -7.39 -9.48
N GLY A 217 -15.34 -6.90 -8.27
CA GLY A 217 -15.82 -5.54 -8.05
C GLY A 217 -14.80 -4.45 -8.38
N VAL A 218 -13.50 -4.73 -8.24
CA VAL A 218 -12.43 -3.78 -8.62
C VAL A 218 -12.19 -3.74 -10.13
N ILE A 219 -12.25 -4.89 -10.81
CA ILE A 219 -11.97 -4.97 -12.25
C ILE A 219 -13.10 -4.35 -13.09
N GLY A 220 -14.36 -4.48 -12.63
CA GLY A 220 -15.54 -4.01 -13.35
C GLY A 220 -16.12 -5.06 -14.29
#